data_AF-A0A3S0QCP2-F1
#
_entry.id   AF-A0A3S0QCP2-F1
#
_cell.length_a   1.000
_cell.length_b   1.000
_cell.length_c   1.000
_cell.angle_alpha   90.00
_cell.angle_beta   90.00
_cell.angle_gamma   90.00
#
_symmetry.space_group_name_H-M   'P 1'
#
loop_
_entity.id
_entity.type
_entity.pdbx_description
1 polymer ?
#
loop_
_entity_poly.entity_id
_entity_poly.type
_entity_poly.pdbx_seq_one_letter_code
_entity_poly.pdbx_strand_id
1 'polypeptide(L)' 'QDTFVINAQNCVHCKTCDIKDPNQNINWVPPQGGEGPVYPNM' A
#
# COMPACT_ATOMS: atom_id res chain seq x y z
N GLN A 1 -13.75 -17.41 11.10
CA GLN A 1 -14.08 -15.99 11.00
C GLN A 1 -12.90 -15.37 10.31
N ASP A 2 -13.11 -14.81 9.13
CA ASP A 2 -12.00 -14.32 8.31
C ASP A 2 -11.76 -12.85 8.62
N THR A 3 -10.49 -12.49 8.85
CA THR A 3 -10.07 -11.12 9.13
C THR A 3 -9.21 -10.63 7.98
N PHE A 4 -9.52 -9.45 7.46
CA PHE A 4 -8.67 -8.79 6.48
C PHE A 4 -7.43 -8.23 7.17
N VAL A 5 -6.23 -8.60 6.70
CA VAL A 5 -4.95 -8.18 7.26
C VAL A 5 -4.13 -7.47 6.19
N ILE A 6 -3.64 -6.27 6.51
CA ILE A 6 -2.75 -5.50 5.63
C ILE A 6 -1.30 -5.69 6.09
N ASN A 7 -0.48 -6.30 5.25
CA ASN A 7 0.98 -6.39 5.45
C ASN A 7 1.68 -5.21 4.76
N ALA A 8 1.70 -4.05 5.43
CA ALA A 8 2.17 -2.78 4.85
C ALA A 8 3.65 -2.79 4.43
N GLN A 9 4.47 -3.67 5.02
CA GLN A 9 5.88 -3.86 4.68
C GLN A 9 6.08 -4.33 3.23
N ASN A 10 5.06 -4.98 2.64
CA ASN A 10 5.07 -5.44 1.25
C ASN A 10 4.47 -4.41 0.27
N CYS A 11 4.14 -3.19 0.73
CA CYS A 11 3.54 -2.18 -0.13
C CYS A 11 4.54 -1.69 -1.19
N VAL A 12 4.09 -1.65 -2.45
CA VAL A 12 4.89 -1.16 -3.59
C VAL A 12 4.54 0.28 -3.99
N HIS A 13 3.81 0.99 -3.12
CA HIS A 13 3.48 2.41 -3.25
C HIS A 13 2.70 2.80 -4.52
N CYS A 14 2.02 1.85 -5.17
CA CYS A 14 1.27 2.08 -6.42
C CYS A 14 -0.04 2.87 -6.25
N LYS A 15 -0.52 3.08 -5.01
CA LYS A 15 -1.80 3.72 -4.66
C LYS A 15 -3.07 3.01 -5.12
N THR A 16 -3.00 1.79 -5.63
CA THR A 16 -4.20 1.10 -6.16
C THR A 16 -5.28 0.90 -5.10
N CYS A 17 -4.92 0.52 -3.87
CA CYS A 17 -5.89 0.32 -2.78
C CYS A 17 -6.66 1.61 -2.41
N ASP A 18 -5.99 2.76 -2.50
CA ASP A 18 -6.57 4.09 -2.24
C ASP A 18 -7.57 4.50 -3.33
N ILE A 19 -7.30 4.13 -4.59
CA ILE A 19 -8.10 4.55 -5.77
C ILE A 19 -9.23 3.56 -6.09
N LYS A 20 -9.01 2.27 -5.84
CA LYS A 20 -9.84 1.18 -6.38
C LYS A 20 -10.59 0.37 -5.33
N ASP A 21 -10.53 0.75 -4.05
CA ASP A 21 -11.51 0.24 -3.09
C ASP A 21 -12.90 0.84 -3.41
N PRO A 22 -13.91 0.02 -3.81
CA PRO A 22 -15.25 0.52 -4.13
C PRO A 22 -15.92 1.28 -2.97
N ASN A 23 -15.53 0.98 -1.74
CA ASN A 23 -16.11 1.57 -0.54
C ASN A 23 -15.25 2.71 0.04
N GLN A 24 -14.07 2.99 -0.54
CA GLN A 24 -13.13 4.00 -0.05
C GLN A 24 -12.78 3.84 1.44
N ASN A 25 -12.59 2.60 1.92
CA ASN A 25 -12.24 2.32 3.32
C ASN A 25 -10.74 2.47 3.61
N ILE A 26 -9.90 2.54 2.57
CA ILE A 26 -8.44 2.61 2.70
C ILE A 26 -7.97 4.00 2.30
N ASN A 27 -7.26 4.68 3.22
CA ASN A 27 -6.53 5.91 2.96
C ASN A 27 -5.02 5.61 2.95
N TRP A 28 -4.37 5.79 1.81
CA TRP A 28 -2.92 5.61 1.71
C TRP A 28 -2.19 6.87 2.22
N VAL A 29 -1.22 6.66 3.11
CA VAL A 29 -0.30 7.72 3.58
C VAL A 29 1.14 7.29 3.36
N PRO A 30 2.07 8.22 3.04
CA PRO A 30 3.47 7.88 2.90
C PRO A 30 4.04 7.25 4.18
N PRO A 31 4.85 6.19 4.07
CA PRO A 31 5.62 5.68 5.21
C PRO A 31 6.83 6.57 5.52
N GLN A 32 7.71 6.11 6.39
CA GLN A 32 8.96 6.80 6.71
C GLN A 32 9.87 6.90 5.47
N GLY A 33 10.74 7.92 5.44
CA GLY A 33 11.66 8.11 4.33
C GLY A 33 12.66 6.95 4.20
N GLY A 34 12.88 6.47 2.98
CA GLY A 34 13.76 5.33 2.69
C GLY A 34 13.07 3.97 2.70
N GLU A 35 11.77 3.91 3.03
CA GLU A 35 10.95 2.71 2.88
C GLU A 35 10.35 2.58 1.47
N GLY A 36 9.92 1.36 1.14
CA GLY A 36 9.28 1.05 -0.12
C GLY A 36 10.17 0.32 -1.12
N PRO A 37 9.69 0.17 -2.36
CA PRO A 37 10.39 -0.59 -3.37
C PRO A 37 11.65 0.14 -3.87
N VAL A 38 12.72 -0.62 -4.04
CA VAL A 38 13.93 -0.17 -4.73
C VAL A 38 13.88 -0.67 -6.16
N TYR A 39 13.82 0.25 -7.11
CA TYR A 39 13.71 -0.04 -8.54
C TYR A 39 15.03 0.31 -9.26
N PRO A 40 16.04 -0.58 -9.28
CA PRO A 40 17.35 -0.26 -9.86
C PRO A 40 17.36 -0.18 -11.40
N ASN A 41 16.39 -0.82 -12.06
CA ASN A 41 16.32 -0.95 -13.51
C ASN A 41 14.90 -0.74 -14.07
N MET A 42 14.03 -0.11 -13.29
CA MET A 42 12.66 0.20 -13.71
C MET A 42 12.55 1.70 -14.00
#